data_AF-A0A1V6GV79-F1
#
_entry.id   AF-A0A1V6GV79-F1
#
_cell.length_a   1.000
_cell.length_b   1.000
_cell.length_c   1.000
_cell.angle_alpha   90.00
_cell.angle_beta   90.00
_cell.angle_gamma   90.00
#
_symmetry.space_group_name_H-M   'P 1'
#
loop_
_entity.id
_entity.type
_entity.pdbx_description
1 polymer ?
#
loop_
_entity_poly.entity_id
_entity_poly.type
_entity_poly.pdbx_seq_one_letter_code
_entity_poly.pdbx_strand_id
1 'polypeptide(L)'
;MGRHNMLCIDCHGGKKHQIMGKGYSVSVNPQNGIACTDCHEEKPHADSRINDHTDAVACQTCHIPTFANRVPTKMVWDWSKAGDDSRKDDVHNYLKIKGEFVYDSAVIPAYEWFDMTVDRYLLGDTIDDTKMVDLNRPRGQRGSPGAKIWPFKLHLAKQPYDKESKMLIPPVTAGKGGYWHEFDWDKAMGIGAKLVGLEYSGQLGFVETRMHWPLSHMVVPAEQALQCNDCHGQGGRMDWKALGYGADPMDVGGRGK
;
A
#
# COMPACT_ATOMS: atom_id res chain seq x y z
N MET A 1 -11.32 14.12 15.11
CA MET A 1 -11.27 14.03 13.64
C MET A 1 -12.69 14.02 13.09
N GLY A 2 -12.95 14.82 12.05
CA GLY A 2 -14.28 14.95 11.43
C GLY A 2 -15.33 15.57 12.36
N ARG A 3 -16.61 15.54 11.94
CA ARG A 3 -17.75 16.11 12.68
C ARG A 3 -17.93 15.54 14.09
N HIS A 4 -17.50 14.29 14.29
CA HIS A 4 -17.67 13.55 15.54
C HIS A 4 -16.52 13.78 16.53
N ASN A 5 -15.53 14.59 16.15
CA ASN A 5 -14.35 14.92 16.95
C ASN A 5 -13.59 13.70 17.53
N MET A 6 -13.64 12.55 16.84
CA MET A 6 -12.99 11.32 17.30
C MET A 6 -11.47 11.49 17.46
N LEU A 7 -10.92 11.01 18.56
CA LEU A 7 -9.50 10.83 18.78
C LEU A 7 -9.05 9.48 18.21
N CYS A 8 -7.76 9.33 17.93
CA CYS A 8 -7.21 8.06 17.42
C CYS A 8 -7.53 6.90 18.38
N ILE A 9 -7.48 7.17 19.69
CA ILE A 9 -7.72 6.20 20.77
C ILE A 9 -9.18 5.78 20.91
N ASP A 10 -10.12 6.48 20.27
CA ASP A 10 -11.52 6.09 20.31
C ASP A 10 -11.74 4.79 19.51
N CYS A 11 -10.89 4.51 18.53
CA CYS A 11 -10.82 3.21 17.85
C CYS A 11 -9.61 2.38 18.31
N HIS A 12 -8.44 3.00 18.47
CA HIS A 12 -7.17 2.32 18.78
C HIS A 12 -6.87 2.20 20.28
N GLY A 13 -7.83 2.54 21.14
CA GLY A 13 -7.69 2.44 22.59
C GLY A 13 -7.34 1.02 23.03
N GLY A 14 -6.70 0.88 24.19
CA GLY A 14 -6.32 -0.42 24.71
C GLY A 14 -5.76 -0.34 26.12
N LYS A 15 -5.47 -1.50 26.72
CA LYS A 15 -5.04 -1.58 28.12
C LYS A 15 -3.52 -1.66 28.23
N LYS A 16 -2.96 -1.07 29.29
CA LYS A 16 -1.51 -1.15 29.60
C LYS A 16 -0.61 -0.72 28.41
N HIS A 17 -0.99 0.35 27.71
CA HIS A 17 -0.30 0.85 26.52
C HIS A 17 -0.25 -0.12 25.32
N GLN A 18 -1.03 -1.20 25.33
CA GLN A 18 -1.23 -2.04 24.16
C GLN A 18 -2.30 -1.41 23.27
N ILE A 19 -1.85 -0.56 22.35
CA ILE A 19 -2.70 0.13 21.37
C ILE A 19 -3.31 -0.92 20.43
N MET A 20 -4.63 -0.86 20.26
CA MET A 20 -5.34 -1.73 19.30
C MET A 20 -5.06 -1.29 17.87
N GLY A 21 -5.35 -2.16 16.91
CA GLY A 21 -5.12 -1.91 15.49
C GLY A 21 -3.89 -2.64 14.99
N LYS A 22 -4.08 -3.32 13.87
CA LYS A 22 -3.10 -4.22 13.29
C LYS A 22 -2.25 -3.49 12.27
N GLY A 23 -0.92 -3.56 12.43
CA GLY A 23 0.01 -3.22 11.37
C GLY A 23 0.04 -4.34 10.33
N TYR A 24 -0.60 -4.14 9.17
CA TYR A 24 -0.72 -5.17 8.14
C TYR A 24 0.63 -5.64 7.56
N SER A 25 1.59 -4.73 7.43
CA SER A 25 2.95 -5.02 6.96
C SER A 25 3.81 -5.82 7.95
N VAL A 26 3.40 -5.98 9.22
CA VAL A 26 4.21 -6.59 10.29
C VAL A 26 3.53 -7.73 11.04
N SER A 27 2.20 -7.79 11.06
CA SER A 27 1.45 -8.76 11.87
C SER A 27 1.15 -10.06 11.12
N VAL A 28 1.43 -11.22 11.72
CA VAL A 28 1.25 -12.54 11.08
C VAL A 28 -0.14 -13.16 11.30
N ASN A 29 -1.00 -12.53 12.10
CA ASN A 29 -2.34 -13.02 12.44
C ASN A 29 -3.34 -11.83 12.59
N PRO A 30 -4.66 -12.06 12.57
CA PRO A 30 -5.66 -10.99 12.60
C PRO A 30 -6.06 -10.49 14.00
N GLN A 31 -5.51 -11.05 15.08
CA GLN A 31 -5.82 -10.66 16.46
C GLN A 31 -5.45 -9.19 16.72
N ASN A 32 -6.14 -8.55 17.67
CA ASN A 32 -5.94 -7.13 18.02
C ASN A 32 -6.26 -6.15 16.87
N GLY A 33 -6.98 -6.59 15.84
CA GLY A 33 -7.50 -5.74 14.77
C GLY A 33 -8.63 -4.83 15.23
N ILE A 34 -8.96 -3.86 14.38
CA ILE A 34 -10.13 -2.99 14.51
C ILE A 34 -10.96 -3.16 13.24
N ALA A 35 -12.26 -3.30 13.40
CA ALA A 35 -13.20 -3.44 12.30
C ALA A 35 -14.30 -2.37 12.40
N CYS A 36 -14.91 -2.05 11.26
CA CYS A 36 -16.11 -1.21 11.23
C CYS A 36 -17.24 -1.83 12.06
N THR A 37 -17.28 -3.16 12.10
CA THR A 37 -18.27 -3.96 12.81
C THR A 37 -18.11 -3.97 14.34
N ASP A 38 -17.05 -3.36 14.87
CA ASP A 38 -16.91 -3.17 16.32
C ASP A 38 -17.91 -2.13 16.85
N CYS A 39 -18.41 -1.24 15.98
CA CYS A 39 -19.37 -0.18 16.30
C CYS A 39 -20.62 -0.16 15.41
N HIS A 40 -20.56 -0.78 14.22
CA HIS A 40 -21.65 -0.83 13.26
C HIS A 40 -22.16 -2.26 13.09
N GLU A 41 -23.42 -2.41 12.70
CA GLU A 41 -23.94 -3.72 12.30
C GLU A 41 -23.24 -4.22 11.01
N GLU A 42 -23.15 -5.55 10.83
CA GLU A 42 -22.55 -6.14 9.63
C GLU A 42 -23.32 -5.80 8.34
N LYS A 43 -24.64 -5.62 8.47
CA LYS A 43 -25.57 -5.29 7.38
C LYS A 43 -26.32 -3.98 7.67
N PRO A 44 -25.62 -2.83 7.69
CA PRO A 44 -26.15 -1.59 8.26
C PRO A 44 -27.08 -0.81 7.30
N HIS A 45 -27.23 -1.26 6.05
CA HIS A 45 -27.93 -0.51 5.02
C HIS A 45 -29.41 -0.91 4.95
N ALA A 46 -30.29 0.04 4.61
CA ALA A 46 -31.69 -0.25 4.34
C ALA A 46 -31.88 -1.05 3.04
N ASP A 47 -31.00 -0.87 2.06
CA ASP A 47 -31.00 -1.62 0.81
C ASP A 47 -30.25 -2.94 0.98
N SER A 48 -30.99 -4.05 0.90
CA SER A 48 -30.44 -5.39 1.05
C SER A 48 -29.35 -5.70 0.01
N ARG A 49 -29.43 -5.11 -1.19
CA ARG A 49 -28.42 -5.32 -2.24
C ARG A 49 -27.06 -4.80 -1.80
N ILE A 50 -27.01 -3.67 -1.09
CA ILE A 50 -25.75 -3.12 -0.55
C ILE A 50 -25.24 -4.00 0.58
N ASN A 51 -26.14 -4.52 1.43
CA ASN A 51 -25.74 -5.46 2.48
C ASN A 51 -25.13 -6.74 1.91
N ASP A 52 -25.64 -7.26 0.80
CA ASP A 52 -25.08 -8.45 0.15
C ASP A 52 -23.66 -8.21 -0.41
N HIS A 53 -23.31 -6.96 -0.76
CA HIS A 53 -21.94 -6.63 -1.16
C HIS A 53 -20.95 -6.77 -0.02
N THR A 54 -21.38 -6.63 1.25
CA THR A 54 -20.47 -6.70 2.40
C THR A 54 -19.80 -8.07 2.56
N ASP A 55 -20.33 -9.12 1.91
CA ASP A 55 -19.74 -10.45 1.85
C ASP A 55 -18.46 -10.50 1.00
N ALA A 56 -18.33 -9.58 0.03
CA ALA A 56 -17.25 -9.56 -0.95
C ALA A 56 -16.46 -8.25 -0.99
N VAL A 57 -17.02 -7.15 -0.49
CA VAL A 57 -16.46 -5.80 -0.56
C VAL A 57 -16.30 -5.27 0.87
N ALA A 58 -15.10 -4.81 1.21
CA ALA A 58 -14.83 -4.22 2.51
C ALA A 58 -15.56 -2.87 2.64
N CYS A 59 -16.01 -2.50 3.85
CA CYS A 59 -16.66 -1.21 4.10
C CYS A 59 -15.81 -0.04 3.60
N GLN A 60 -14.49 -0.14 3.80
CA GLN A 60 -13.48 0.82 3.38
C GLN A 60 -13.55 1.11 1.87
N THR A 61 -13.81 0.10 1.05
CA THR A 61 -13.84 0.24 -0.42
C THR A 61 -14.90 1.24 -0.85
N CYS A 62 -16.11 1.16 -0.30
CA CYS A 62 -17.19 2.08 -0.64
C CYS A 62 -17.07 3.42 0.09
N HIS A 63 -16.56 3.40 1.32
CA HIS A 63 -16.55 4.58 2.19
C HIS A 63 -15.25 5.40 2.17
N ILE A 64 -14.23 4.99 1.42
CA ILE A 64 -12.98 5.74 1.21
C ILE A 64 -12.75 5.88 -0.31
N PRO A 65 -13.55 6.72 -1.00
CA PRO A 65 -13.53 6.82 -2.46
C PRO A 65 -12.21 7.39 -3.00
N THR A 66 -11.57 8.27 -2.23
CA THR A 66 -10.27 8.89 -2.54
C THR A 66 -9.46 9.13 -1.27
N PHE A 67 -8.13 9.17 -1.41
CA PHE A 67 -7.21 9.54 -0.34
C PHE A 67 -6.29 10.71 -0.77
N ALA A 68 -5.50 11.24 0.16
CA ALA A 68 -4.70 12.45 -0.06
C ALA A 68 -5.56 13.66 -0.51
N ASN A 69 -6.72 13.81 0.12
CA ASN A 69 -7.74 14.80 -0.27
C ASN A 69 -7.39 16.25 0.07
N ARG A 70 -6.35 16.48 0.89
CA ARG A 70 -5.93 17.85 1.29
C ARG A 70 -4.46 18.14 1.02
N VAL A 71 -3.61 17.12 1.13
CA VAL A 71 -2.17 17.23 0.93
C VAL A 71 -1.75 16.11 -0.02
N PRO A 72 -1.01 16.42 -1.09
CA PRO A 72 -0.53 15.43 -2.03
C PRO A 72 0.29 14.35 -1.33
N THR A 73 0.21 13.13 -1.83
CA THR A 73 0.99 11.99 -1.36
C THR A 73 1.97 11.57 -2.44
N LYS A 74 3.17 11.15 -2.03
CA LYS A 74 4.11 10.50 -2.93
C LYS A 74 3.55 9.16 -3.40
N MET A 75 3.49 8.99 -4.72
CA MET A 75 3.05 7.78 -5.42
C MET A 75 4.22 7.01 -6.02
N VAL A 76 5.23 7.74 -6.52
CA VAL A 76 6.45 7.16 -7.08
C VAL A 76 7.69 7.76 -6.42
N TRP A 77 8.70 6.93 -6.18
CA TRP A 77 10.04 7.35 -5.76
C TRP A 77 11.12 6.61 -6.56
N ASP A 78 11.78 7.31 -7.49
CA ASP A 78 12.91 6.77 -8.25
C ASP A 78 14.26 7.23 -7.64
N TRP A 79 14.89 6.35 -6.86
CA TRP A 79 16.23 6.57 -6.30
C TRP A 79 17.34 6.49 -7.35
N SER A 80 17.11 5.85 -8.50
CA SER A 80 18.12 5.73 -9.56
C SER A 80 18.48 7.08 -10.19
N LYS A 81 17.66 8.10 -9.96
CA LYS A 81 17.90 9.49 -10.40
C LYS A 81 18.68 10.32 -9.38
N ALA A 82 18.95 9.80 -8.19
CA ALA A 82 19.62 10.57 -7.15
C ALA A 82 21.08 10.88 -7.51
N GLY A 83 21.63 11.96 -6.94
CA GLY A 83 23.01 12.38 -7.13
C GLY A 83 23.27 13.30 -8.34
N ASP A 84 22.27 13.58 -9.17
CA ASP A 84 22.41 14.48 -10.32
C ASP A 84 22.49 15.96 -9.89
N ASP A 85 23.68 16.53 -10.03
CA ASP A 85 24.00 17.94 -9.72
C ASP A 85 23.44 18.96 -10.73
N SER A 86 23.04 18.51 -11.92
CA SER A 86 22.47 19.40 -12.94
C SER A 86 21.02 19.78 -12.64
N ARG A 87 20.35 19.02 -11.77
CA ARG A 87 18.95 19.22 -11.40
C ARG A 87 18.84 20.03 -10.11
N LYS A 88 17.91 20.97 -10.11
CA LYS A 88 17.58 21.76 -8.92
C LYS A 88 16.65 20.98 -7.99
N ASP A 89 16.92 21.08 -6.70
CA ASP A 89 16.05 20.53 -5.65
C ASP A 89 14.66 21.17 -5.63
N ASP A 90 13.64 20.31 -5.62
CA ASP A 90 12.22 20.56 -5.44
C ASP A 90 11.60 19.39 -4.67
N VAL A 91 11.07 19.67 -3.49
CA VAL A 91 10.53 18.67 -2.56
C VAL A 91 9.39 17.81 -3.13
N HIS A 92 8.73 18.22 -4.22
CA HIS A 92 7.67 17.47 -4.88
C HIS A 92 8.08 16.76 -6.17
N ASN A 93 9.24 17.09 -6.75
CA ASN A 93 9.67 16.53 -8.03
C ASN A 93 11.04 15.84 -7.96
N TYR A 94 12.02 16.45 -7.30
CA TYR A 94 13.38 15.92 -7.27
C TYR A 94 14.17 16.45 -6.08
N LEU A 95 14.93 15.59 -5.41
CA LEU A 95 15.96 16.02 -4.47
C LEU A 95 17.25 15.27 -4.78
N LYS A 96 18.39 15.95 -4.88
CA LYS A 96 19.68 15.31 -5.15
C LYS A 96 19.95 14.13 -4.21
N ILE A 97 19.60 14.30 -2.94
CA ILE A 97 19.79 13.29 -1.89
C ILE A 97 18.84 12.08 -1.99
N LYS A 98 17.79 12.13 -2.81
CA LYS A 98 16.71 11.13 -2.81
C LYS A 98 16.26 10.69 -4.21
N GLY A 99 16.59 11.41 -5.27
CA GLY A 99 16.12 11.13 -6.62
C GLY A 99 14.78 11.81 -6.92
N GLU A 100 13.99 11.18 -7.78
CA GLU A 100 12.80 11.77 -8.37
C GLU A 100 11.51 11.26 -7.71
N PHE A 101 10.49 12.12 -7.68
CA PHE A 101 9.20 11.81 -7.09
C PHE A 101 8.06 12.13 -8.04
N VAL A 102 6.97 11.36 -7.90
CA VAL A 102 5.65 11.76 -8.41
C VAL A 102 4.70 11.83 -7.22
N TYR A 103 4.04 12.98 -7.07
CA TYR A 103 2.99 13.19 -6.07
C TYR A 103 1.64 13.32 -6.75
N ASP A 104 0.60 12.89 -6.04
CA ASP A 104 -0.78 12.98 -6.52
C ASP A 104 -1.75 13.32 -5.37
N SER A 105 -2.92 13.83 -5.70
CA SER A 105 -3.96 14.30 -4.76
C SER A 105 -5.33 13.75 -5.12
N ALA A 106 -6.20 13.59 -4.12
CA ALA A 106 -7.54 13.00 -4.33
C ALA A 106 -7.48 11.67 -5.11
N VAL A 107 -6.49 10.84 -4.77
CA VAL A 107 -6.13 9.63 -5.51
C VAL A 107 -7.19 8.56 -5.31
N ILE A 108 -7.62 7.92 -6.40
CA ILE A 108 -8.49 6.74 -6.35
C ILE A 108 -7.67 5.52 -5.91
N PRO A 109 -8.11 4.75 -4.90
CA PRO A 109 -7.40 3.56 -4.45
C PRO A 109 -7.28 2.48 -5.53
N ALA A 110 -6.24 1.65 -5.44
CA ALA A 110 -6.24 0.35 -6.10
C ALA A 110 -7.15 -0.61 -5.31
N TYR A 111 -7.89 -1.48 -6.00
CA TYR A 111 -8.79 -2.44 -5.37
C TYR A 111 -8.28 -3.86 -5.59
N GLU A 112 -8.01 -4.57 -4.50
CA GLU A 112 -7.45 -5.92 -4.53
C GLU A 112 -8.14 -6.82 -3.51
N TRP A 113 -8.16 -8.12 -3.79
CA TRP A 113 -8.61 -9.11 -2.82
C TRP A 113 -7.63 -9.17 -1.64
N PHE A 114 -8.19 -9.14 -0.44
CA PHE A 114 -7.41 -9.17 0.78
C PHE A 114 -8.09 -10.04 1.85
N ASP A 115 -7.39 -11.07 2.32
CA ASP A 115 -7.79 -11.98 3.39
C ASP A 115 -7.18 -11.62 4.75
N MET A 116 -6.67 -10.39 4.87
CA MET A 116 -5.98 -9.86 6.05
C MET A 116 -4.59 -10.44 6.29
N THR A 117 -4.03 -11.19 5.34
CA THR A 117 -2.64 -11.68 5.36
C THR A 117 -1.85 -11.14 4.17
N VAL A 118 -0.52 -11.04 4.33
CA VAL A 118 0.37 -10.45 3.31
C VAL A 118 1.58 -11.34 3.09
N ASP A 119 2.05 -11.42 1.85
CA ASP A 119 3.44 -11.79 1.57
C ASP A 119 4.36 -10.65 2.00
N ARG A 120 5.63 -10.94 2.25
CA ARG A 120 6.62 -9.93 2.64
C ARG A 120 7.96 -10.25 2.04
N TYR A 121 8.61 -9.20 1.55
CA TYR A 121 10.05 -9.21 1.43
C TYR A 121 10.67 -9.08 2.81
N LEU A 122 11.48 -10.06 3.21
CA LEU A 122 12.31 -10.01 4.39
C LEU A 122 13.76 -9.76 4.00
N LEU A 123 14.52 -9.16 4.92
CA LEU A 123 15.94 -8.95 4.70
C LEU A 123 16.64 -10.30 4.47
N GLY A 124 17.35 -10.40 3.34
CA GLY A 124 18.03 -11.63 2.91
C GLY A 124 17.27 -12.40 1.83
N ASP A 125 16.01 -12.06 1.56
CA ASP A 125 15.27 -12.69 0.46
C ASP A 125 15.86 -12.29 -0.90
N THR A 126 15.85 -13.25 -1.83
CA THR A 126 16.23 -13.06 -3.23
C THR A 126 15.03 -12.53 -4.03
N ILE A 127 15.28 -11.58 -4.94
CA ILE A 127 14.26 -11.02 -5.84
C ILE A 127 14.39 -11.54 -7.27
N ASP A 128 13.29 -11.49 -8.04
CA ASP A 128 13.30 -11.54 -9.50
C ASP A 128 13.36 -10.11 -10.04
N ASP A 129 14.55 -9.67 -10.47
CA ASP A 129 14.81 -8.30 -10.92
C ASP A 129 14.35 -8.03 -12.37
N THR A 130 13.69 -8.99 -13.02
CA THR A 130 13.07 -8.83 -14.34
C THR A 130 11.62 -8.35 -14.27
N LYS A 131 11.05 -8.28 -13.05
CA LYS A 131 9.65 -7.92 -12.80
C LYS A 131 9.55 -6.88 -11.68
N MET A 132 8.36 -6.31 -11.54
CA MET A 132 8.01 -5.52 -10.35
C MET A 132 8.09 -6.41 -9.10
N VAL A 133 8.89 -6.00 -8.12
CA VAL A 133 9.05 -6.72 -6.85
C VAL A 133 8.03 -6.22 -5.82
N ASP A 134 7.14 -7.11 -5.38
CA ASP A 134 6.20 -6.77 -4.33
C ASP A 134 6.83 -6.89 -2.94
N LEU A 135 6.90 -5.79 -2.19
CA LEU A 135 7.48 -5.77 -0.85
C LEU A 135 6.54 -6.36 0.20
N ASN A 136 5.23 -6.24 -0.01
CA ASN A 136 4.23 -6.69 0.97
C ASN A 136 2.86 -7.04 0.35
N ARG A 137 2.84 -7.85 -0.71
CA ARG A 137 1.63 -8.13 -1.49
C ARG A 137 0.45 -8.61 -0.61
N PRO A 138 -0.76 -8.04 -0.73
CA PRO A 138 -1.94 -8.58 -0.07
C PRO A 138 -2.28 -9.96 -0.64
N ARG A 139 -2.61 -10.91 0.24
CA ARG A 139 -3.09 -12.23 -0.15
C ARG A 139 -4.60 -12.27 -0.21
N GLY A 140 -5.12 -13.21 -0.99
CA GLY A 140 -6.54 -13.42 -1.20
C GLY A 140 -6.87 -13.41 -2.68
N GLN A 141 -7.99 -14.05 -3.02
CA GLN A 141 -8.52 -14.05 -4.37
C GLN A 141 -10.04 -14.24 -4.30
N ARG A 142 -10.70 -14.07 -5.44
CA ARG A 142 -12.13 -14.35 -5.57
C ARG A 142 -12.41 -15.79 -5.14
N GLY A 143 -13.36 -15.97 -4.23
CA GLY A 143 -13.72 -17.29 -3.71
C GLY A 143 -12.99 -17.69 -2.43
N SER A 144 -11.82 -17.11 -2.12
CA SER A 144 -11.11 -17.45 -0.88
C SER A 144 -11.92 -17.09 0.37
N PRO A 145 -11.97 -17.97 1.39
CA PRO A 145 -12.60 -17.67 2.67
C PRO A 145 -12.02 -16.41 3.30
N GLY A 146 -12.88 -15.51 3.79
CA GLY A 146 -12.48 -14.28 4.47
C GLY A 146 -11.90 -13.18 3.56
N ALA A 147 -11.59 -13.47 2.29
CA ALA A 147 -11.11 -12.45 1.36
C ALA A 147 -12.25 -11.50 0.95
N LYS A 148 -11.99 -10.20 1.04
CA LYS A 148 -12.83 -9.11 0.53
C LYS A 148 -12.03 -8.19 -0.39
N ILE A 149 -12.68 -7.44 -1.26
CA ILE A 149 -12.06 -6.39 -2.07
C ILE A 149 -11.81 -5.19 -1.15
N TRP A 150 -10.55 -4.80 -1.01
CA TRP A 150 -10.07 -3.71 -0.15
C TRP A 150 -9.43 -2.58 -0.96
N PRO A 151 -9.48 -1.32 -0.48
CA PRO A 151 -8.79 -0.20 -1.09
C PRO A 151 -7.34 -0.08 -0.58
N PHE A 152 -6.39 0.10 -1.49
CA PHE A 152 -4.98 0.26 -1.20
C PHE A 152 -4.42 1.52 -1.84
N LYS A 153 -3.53 2.20 -1.12
CA LYS A 153 -2.50 3.04 -1.75
C LYS A 153 -1.39 2.11 -2.23
N LEU A 154 -1.03 2.23 -3.51
CA LEU A 154 0.20 1.66 -4.05
C LEU A 154 1.29 2.71 -4.03
N HIS A 155 2.42 2.40 -3.42
CA HIS A 155 3.64 3.19 -3.56
C HIS A 155 4.62 2.42 -4.43
N LEU A 156 4.99 3.01 -5.57
CA LEU A 156 5.98 2.47 -6.48
C LEU A 156 7.34 3.10 -6.19
N ALA A 157 8.39 2.32 -6.28
CA ALA A 157 9.74 2.86 -6.15
C ALA A 157 10.71 2.13 -7.05
N LYS A 158 11.77 2.82 -7.47
CA LYS A 158 12.94 2.20 -8.06
C LYS A 158 14.08 2.35 -7.07
N GLN A 159 14.50 1.26 -6.44
CA GLN A 159 15.39 1.28 -5.28
C GLN A 159 16.67 0.46 -5.52
N PRO A 160 17.79 0.82 -4.86
CA PRO A 160 19.04 0.10 -5.04
C PRO A 160 18.94 -1.35 -4.52
N TYR A 161 19.67 -2.24 -5.18
CA TYR A 161 19.81 -3.63 -4.79
C TYR A 161 21.19 -4.14 -5.22
N ASP A 162 21.61 -5.26 -4.65
CA ASP A 162 22.80 -5.98 -5.07
C ASP A 162 22.47 -6.90 -6.26
N LYS A 163 23.09 -6.65 -7.41
CA LYS A 163 22.84 -7.38 -8.67
C LYS A 163 23.25 -8.85 -8.64
N GLU A 164 24.27 -9.19 -7.85
CA GLU A 164 24.81 -10.55 -7.83
C GLU A 164 23.99 -11.43 -6.90
N SER A 165 23.80 -10.98 -5.65
CA SER A 165 23.00 -11.70 -4.66
C SER A 165 21.49 -11.57 -4.89
N LYS A 166 21.06 -10.63 -5.74
CA LYS A 166 19.65 -10.27 -5.99
C LYS A 166 18.92 -9.95 -4.68
N MET A 167 19.54 -9.15 -3.81
CA MET A 167 18.95 -8.75 -2.53
C MET A 167 18.76 -7.24 -2.45
N LEU A 168 17.65 -6.80 -1.86
CA LEU A 168 17.42 -5.41 -1.49
C LEU A 168 18.18 -5.11 -0.20
N ILE A 169 19.43 -4.66 -0.32
CA ILE A 169 20.25 -4.27 0.82
C ILE A 169 19.86 -2.85 1.25
N PRO A 170 19.55 -2.60 2.54
CA PRO A 170 19.26 -1.26 3.02
C PRO A 170 20.54 -0.40 3.04
N PRO A 171 20.65 0.66 2.22
CA PRO A 171 21.82 1.52 2.22
C PRO A 171 21.85 2.41 3.46
N VAL A 172 23.04 2.84 3.86
CA VAL A 172 23.16 3.97 4.80
C VAL A 172 22.93 5.27 4.04
N THR A 173 21.86 5.97 4.39
CA THR A 173 21.49 7.23 3.73
C THR A 173 22.07 8.46 4.42
N ALA A 174 22.07 8.50 5.76
CA ALA A 174 22.53 9.64 6.55
C ALA A 174 23.78 9.32 7.38
N GLY A 175 24.48 10.36 7.84
CA GLY A 175 25.66 10.21 8.70
C GLY A 175 26.96 9.96 7.93
N LYS A 176 28.03 9.64 8.64
CA LYS A 176 29.36 9.43 8.04
C LYS A 176 29.32 8.26 7.05
N GLY A 177 29.71 8.48 5.79
CA GLY A 177 29.61 7.47 4.74
C GLY A 177 28.22 7.33 4.11
N GLY A 178 27.23 8.10 4.59
CA GLY A 178 25.87 8.03 4.08
C GLY A 178 25.70 8.71 2.71
N TYR A 179 24.82 8.14 1.91
CA TYR A 179 24.56 8.60 0.54
C TYR A 179 24.20 10.10 0.44
N TRP A 180 23.47 10.66 1.41
CA TRP A 180 23.04 12.06 1.39
C TRP A 180 24.19 13.07 1.52
N HIS A 181 25.38 12.63 1.94
CA HIS A 181 26.55 13.48 2.11
C HIS A 181 27.60 13.22 1.03
N GLU A 182 27.81 11.95 0.69
CA GLU A 182 28.91 11.55 -0.19
C GLU A 182 28.46 11.21 -1.61
N PHE A 183 27.15 10.98 -1.83
CA PHE A 183 26.57 10.60 -3.13
C PHE A 183 27.24 9.37 -3.78
N ASP A 184 27.79 8.48 -2.96
CA ASP A 184 28.43 7.23 -3.36
C ASP A 184 27.54 6.04 -2.95
N TRP A 185 26.89 5.42 -3.94
CA TRP A 185 26.01 4.28 -3.71
C TRP A 185 26.76 3.04 -3.25
N ASP A 186 27.93 2.75 -3.82
CA ASP A 186 28.70 1.54 -3.47
C ASP A 186 29.17 1.61 -2.02
N LYS A 187 29.64 2.79 -1.59
CA LYS A 187 29.99 3.03 -0.18
C LYS A 187 28.78 2.90 0.74
N ALA A 188 27.66 3.53 0.38
CA ALA A 188 26.43 3.48 1.19
C ALA A 188 25.87 2.06 1.32
N MET A 189 25.88 1.28 0.23
CA MET A 189 25.46 -0.12 0.19
C MET A 189 26.40 -1.01 0.97
N GLY A 190 27.72 -0.86 0.81
CA GLY A 190 28.72 -1.64 1.53
C GLY A 190 28.65 -1.43 3.06
N ILE A 191 28.48 -0.19 3.51
CA ILE A 191 28.27 0.08 4.94
C ILE A 191 26.93 -0.52 5.40
N GLY A 192 25.86 -0.33 4.61
CA GLY A 192 24.53 -0.85 4.91
C GLY A 192 24.51 -2.37 5.09
N ALA A 193 25.09 -3.11 4.14
CA ALA A 193 25.23 -4.56 4.18
C ALA A 193 25.91 -5.03 5.46
N LYS A 194 27.07 -4.44 5.79
CA LYS A 194 27.84 -4.79 6.99
C LYS A 194 27.04 -4.58 8.28
N LEU A 195 26.27 -3.49 8.37
CA LEU A 195 25.46 -3.19 9.56
C LEU A 195 24.34 -4.20 9.79
N VAL A 196 23.82 -4.80 8.72
CA VAL A 196 22.72 -5.77 8.79
C VAL A 196 23.20 -7.22 8.65
N GLY A 197 24.52 -7.46 8.73
CA GLY A 197 25.10 -8.80 8.68
C GLY A 197 25.05 -9.47 7.31
N LEU A 198 24.95 -8.68 6.24
CA LEU A 198 25.00 -9.15 4.85
C LEU A 198 26.32 -8.72 4.18
N GLU A 199 26.63 -9.35 3.05
CA GLU A 199 27.71 -8.93 2.16
C GLU A 199 27.13 -8.20 0.95
N TYR A 200 27.81 -7.14 0.50
CA TYR A 200 27.52 -6.47 -0.75
C TYR A 200 28.56 -6.88 -1.78
N SER A 201 28.14 -7.39 -2.93
CA SER A 201 29.04 -7.86 -3.99
C SER A 201 29.90 -6.75 -4.63
N GLY A 202 29.52 -5.47 -4.43
CA GLY A 202 30.07 -4.35 -5.18
C GLY A 202 29.33 -4.08 -6.50
N GLN A 203 28.27 -4.83 -6.82
CA GLN A 203 27.49 -4.65 -8.04
C GLN A 203 26.14 -4.00 -7.77
N LEU A 204 26.05 -2.68 -7.98
CA LEU A 204 24.82 -1.93 -7.80
C LEU A 204 23.84 -2.15 -8.96
N GLY A 205 22.59 -2.40 -8.62
CA GLY A 205 21.47 -2.27 -9.53
C GLY A 205 20.34 -1.44 -8.93
N PHE A 206 19.35 -1.14 -9.77
CA PHE A 206 18.09 -0.54 -9.34
C PHE A 206 16.93 -1.35 -9.88
N VAL A 207 16.00 -1.71 -9.00
CA VAL A 207 14.83 -2.54 -9.34
C VAL A 207 13.55 -1.82 -8.99
N GLU A 208 12.51 -2.06 -9.77
CA GLU A 208 11.17 -1.55 -9.51
C GLU A 208 10.50 -2.39 -8.41
N THR A 209 9.88 -1.69 -7.47
CA THR A 209 9.23 -2.25 -6.29
C THR A 209 7.86 -1.64 -6.10
N ARG A 210 6.95 -2.43 -5.52
CA ARG A 210 5.60 -2.00 -5.19
C ARG A 210 5.26 -2.37 -3.76
N MET A 211 4.60 -1.43 -3.08
CA MET A 211 4.31 -1.48 -1.67
C MET A 211 2.81 -1.13 -1.47
N HIS A 212 2.02 -2.03 -0.85
CA HIS A 212 0.55 -1.98 -0.71
C HIS A 212 0.09 -1.53 0.69
N TRP A 213 -0.51 -0.34 0.78
CA TRP A 213 -0.88 0.33 2.03
C TRP A 213 -2.41 0.31 2.13
N PRO A 214 -3.02 -0.58 2.94
CA PRO A 214 -4.48 -0.61 3.06
C PRO A 214 -5.00 0.70 3.63
N LEU A 215 -6.08 1.20 3.06
CA LEU A 215 -6.71 2.44 3.48
C LEU A 215 -7.80 2.14 4.52
N SER A 216 -7.74 2.82 5.67
CA SER A 216 -8.68 2.61 6.78
C SER A 216 -9.09 3.91 7.49
N HIS A 217 -8.70 5.04 6.92
CA HIS A 217 -9.02 6.38 7.41
C HIS A 217 -9.59 7.22 6.27
N MET A 218 -10.04 8.45 6.56
CA MET A 218 -10.72 9.33 5.59
C MET A 218 -12.07 8.78 5.10
N VAL A 219 -12.78 8.04 5.97
CA VAL A 219 -14.18 7.65 5.73
C VAL A 219 -15.01 8.91 5.47
N VAL A 220 -15.69 8.92 4.32
CA VAL A 220 -16.55 10.04 3.89
C VAL A 220 -17.97 9.90 4.46
N PRO A 221 -18.77 10.98 4.50
CA PRO A 221 -20.20 10.89 4.77
C PRO A 221 -20.91 9.90 3.85
N ALA A 222 -22.03 9.32 4.31
CA ALA A 222 -22.72 8.24 3.58
C ALA A 222 -23.17 8.66 2.17
N GLU A 223 -23.57 9.93 2.01
CA GLU A 223 -23.97 10.53 0.74
C GLU A 223 -22.82 10.70 -0.27
N GLN A 224 -21.56 10.51 0.15
CA GLN A 224 -20.36 10.55 -0.69
C GLN A 224 -19.73 9.17 -0.89
N ALA A 225 -20.30 8.12 -0.31
CA ALA A 225 -19.84 6.76 -0.53
C ALA A 225 -20.04 6.37 -2.00
N LEU A 226 -19.23 5.41 -2.49
CA LEU A 226 -19.37 4.88 -3.84
C LEU A 226 -20.78 4.33 -4.06
N GLN A 227 -21.38 4.70 -5.19
CA GLN A 227 -22.67 4.23 -5.65
C GLN A 227 -22.49 3.10 -6.68
N CYS A 228 -23.59 2.46 -7.09
CA CYS A 228 -23.54 1.32 -8.02
C CYS A 228 -22.70 1.62 -9.26
N ASN A 229 -22.90 2.77 -9.89
CA ASN A 229 -22.24 3.15 -11.14
C ASN A 229 -20.79 3.62 -10.97
N ASP A 230 -20.31 3.79 -9.73
CA ASP A 230 -18.87 4.01 -9.50
C ASP A 230 -18.07 2.73 -9.76
N CYS A 231 -18.68 1.56 -9.53
CA CYS A 231 -18.03 0.26 -9.73
C CYS A 231 -18.51 -0.41 -11.01
N HIS A 232 -19.82 -0.31 -11.29
CA HIS A 232 -20.49 -1.02 -12.36
C HIS A 232 -20.72 -0.13 -13.59
N GLY A 233 -20.69 -0.76 -14.77
CA GLY A 233 -20.87 -0.08 -16.05
C GLY A 233 -19.58 0.50 -16.63
N GLN A 234 -19.75 1.27 -17.71
CA GLN A 234 -18.62 1.77 -18.48
C GLN A 234 -17.77 2.76 -17.68
N GLY A 235 -16.46 2.50 -17.59
CA GLY A 235 -15.54 3.34 -16.86
C GLY A 235 -15.61 3.19 -15.33
N GLY A 236 -16.24 2.12 -14.84
CA GLY A 236 -16.24 1.77 -13.43
C GLY A 236 -14.82 1.60 -12.86
N ARG A 237 -14.69 1.84 -11.55
CA ARG A 237 -13.41 1.83 -10.82
C ARG A 237 -12.79 0.44 -10.68
N MET A 238 -13.56 -0.62 -10.91
CA MET A 238 -13.13 -2.00 -10.69
C MET A 238 -12.52 -2.61 -11.94
N ASP A 239 -11.26 -3.02 -11.87
CA ASP A 239 -10.69 -3.94 -12.87
C ASP A 239 -11.22 -5.35 -12.59
N TRP A 240 -12.41 -5.63 -13.13
CA TRP A 240 -13.10 -6.90 -12.94
C TRP A 240 -12.24 -8.11 -13.35
N LYS A 241 -11.46 -7.97 -14.43
CA LYS A 241 -10.58 -9.04 -14.91
C LYS A 241 -9.43 -9.31 -13.95
N ALA A 242 -8.77 -8.27 -13.45
CA ALA A 242 -7.73 -8.40 -12.43
C ALA A 242 -8.28 -8.97 -11.11
N LEU A 243 -9.54 -8.66 -10.77
CA LEU A 243 -10.26 -9.21 -9.62
C LEU A 243 -10.79 -10.65 -9.84
N GLY A 244 -10.51 -11.26 -10.99
CA GLY A 244 -10.86 -12.64 -11.31
C GLY A 244 -12.30 -12.85 -11.79
N TYR A 245 -12.99 -11.79 -12.18
CA TYR A 245 -14.30 -11.87 -12.84
C TYR A 245 -14.14 -11.89 -14.37
N GLY A 246 -15.07 -12.58 -15.06
CA GLY A 246 -15.08 -12.63 -16.52
C GLY A 246 -15.60 -11.34 -17.17
N ALA A 247 -16.45 -10.61 -16.46
CA ALA A 247 -17.03 -9.33 -16.85
C ALA A 247 -17.57 -8.64 -15.58
N ASP A 248 -18.24 -7.50 -15.76
CA ASP A 248 -18.98 -6.84 -14.69
C ASP A 248 -20.00 -7.80 -14.03
N PRO A 249 -19.92 -8.05 -12.71
CA PRO A 249 -20.84 -8.94 -12.00
C PRO A 249 -22.32 -8.53 -12.07
N MET A 250 -22.60 -7.26 -12.37
CA MET A 250 -23.97 -6.78 -12.60
C MET A 250 -24.57 -7.38 -13.88
N ASP A 251 -23.74 -7.66 -14.89
CA ASP A 251 -24.17 -8.19 -16.19
C ASP A 251 -24.20 -9.73 -16.22
N VAL A 252 -23.22 -10.37 -15.57
CA VAL A 252 -23.03 -11.83 -15.66
C VAL A 252 -23.42 -12.60 -14.40
N GLY A 253 -23.79 -11.91 -13.33
CA GLY A 253 -24.11 -12.49 -12.03
C GLY A 253 -22.90 -12.54 -11.08
N GLY A 254 -23.21 -12.48 -9.78
CA GLY A 254 -22.21 -12.43 -8.70
C GLY A 254 -21.57 -13.77 -8.33
N ARG A 255 -21.03 -13.87 -7.11
CA ARG A 255 -20.25 -14.99 -6.56
C ARG A 255 -21.04 -16.32 -6.41
N GLY A 256 -22.28 -16.39 -6.90
CA GLY A 256 -23.25 -17.46 -6.66
C GLY A 256 -23.79 -18.17 -7.91
N LYS A 257 -23.10 -18.13 -9.04
CA LYS A 257 -23.33 -19.04 -10.18
C LYS A 257 -22.02 -19.57 -10.74
#